data_AF-A0A7K2NPR4-F1
#
_entry.id   AF-A0A7K2NPR4-F1
#
_cell.length_a   1.000
_cell.length_b   1.000
_cell.length_c   1.000
_cell.angle_alpha   90.00
_cell.angle_beta   90.00
_cell.angle_gamma   90.00
#
_symmetry.space_group_name_H-M   'P 1'
#
loop_
_entity.id
_entity.type
_entity.pdbx_description
1 polymer ?
#
loop_
_entity_poly.entity_id
_entity_poly.type
_entity_poly.pdbx_seq_one_letter_code
_entity_poly.pdbx_strand_id
1 'polypeptide(L)'
;TAGEQDLARDIAREVLTRATAPGERVRAWMAVIEAAGQAIGEVDAVFPQALADAGDDPRLLALVHYQLAWRSLVVQGDFAQGREEAAHAARLAARAGDRSTELLALAFQAQAETLMGHPGAPATIQRALQEPQDPRVACHHNGAGSSRFRWLVMSDRLAEARTTVTALLREVRRRGMAESEVHYLRFLAETELHSGHCGRALELSRESLTLARDAGIGEGAGAMQAALAEAAGGD
;
A
#
# COMPACT_ATOMS: atom_id res chain seq x y z
N THR A 1 9.82 -7.50 12.85
CA THR A 1 11.05 -7.92 13.58
C THR A 1 12.27 -7.41 12.82
N ALA A 2 13.19 -6.68 13.48
CA ALA A 2 14.37 -6.10 12.82
C ALA A 2 15.30 -7.17 12.17
N GLY A 3 15.38 -8.38 12.75
CA GLY A 3 16.23 -9.46 12.24
C GLY A 3 15.77 -10.09 10.92
N GLU A 4 14.49 -9.98 10.55
CA GLU A 4 14.00 -10.49 9.25
C GLU A 4 14.31 -9.52 8.10
N GLN A 5 14.34 -8.22 8.39
CA GLN A 5 14.67 -7.17 7.42
C GLN A 5 16.16 -7.23 7.04
N ASP A 6 17.04 -7.48 8.01
CA ASP A 6 18.47 -7.64 7.76
C ASP A 6 18.76 -8.90 6.94
N LEU A 7 18.09 -10.02 7.25
CA LEU A 7 18.20 -11.26 6.48
C LEU A 7 17.74 -11.08 5.02
N ALA A 8 16.61 -10.41 4.78
CA ALA A 8 16.10 -10.15 3.44
C ALA A 8 17.08 -9.28 2.62
N ARG A 9 17.67 -8.26 3.25
CA ARG A 9 18.69 -7.40 2.62
C ARG A 9 19.95 -8.20 2.27
N ASP A 10 20.41 -9.06 3.17
CA ASP A 10 21.63 -9.84 2.95
C ASP A 10 21.46 -10.89 1.85
N ILE A 11 20.32 -11.60 1.83
CA ILE A 11 19.98 -12.54 0.74
C ILE A 11 19.88 -11.80 -0.59
N ALA A 12 19.21 -10.66 -0.63
CA ALA A 12 19.08 -9.88 -1.86
C ALA A 12 20.44 -9.38 -2.37
N ARG A 13 21.33 -8.93 -1.47
CA ARG A 13 22.71 -8.57 -1.82
C ARG A 13 23.49 -9.76 -2.37
N GLU A 14 23.35 -10.94 -1.77
CA GLU A 14 23.98 -12.16 -2.27
C GLU A 14 23.49 -12.50 -3.69
N VAL A 15 22.17 -12.41 -3.94
CA VAL A 15 21.60 -12.60 -5.29
C VAL A 15 22.19 -11.60 -6.28
N LEU A 16 22.32 -10.33 -5.90
CA LEU A 16 22.90 -9.29 -6.76
C LEU A 16 24.35 -9.58 -7.15
N THR A 17 25.13 -10.29 -6.32
CA THR A 17 26.49 -10.70 -6.69
C THR A 17 26.55 -11.81 -7.74
N ARG A 18 25.47 -12.59 -7.90
CA ARG A 18 25.44 -13.78 -8.76
C ARG A 18 24.50 -13.65 -9.97
N ALA A 19 23.52 -12.75 -9.89
CA ALA A 19 22.45 -12.61 -10.88
C ALA A 19 22.96 -11.97 -12.18
N THR A 20 22.80 -12.67 -13.30
CA THR A 20 23.22 -12.20 -14.63
C THR A 20 22.04 -11.66 -15.44
N ALA A 21 20.81 -12.07 -15.13
CA ALA A 21 19.61 -11.59 -15.82
C ALA A 21 19.09 -10.26 -15.21
N PRO A 22 18.77 -9.25 -16.03
CA PRO A 22 18.18 -7.97 -15.58
C PRO A 22 16.98 -8.13 -14.63
N GLY A 23 16.04 -9.02 -14.97
CA GLY A 23 14.85 -9.25 -14.15
C GLY A 23 15.13 -9.87 -12.78
N GLU A 24 16.22 -10.64 -12.64
CA GLU A 24 16.64 -11.18 -11.33
C GLU A 24 17.21 -10.08 -10.45
N ARG A 25 18.03 -9.20 -11.02
CA ARG A 25 18.61 -8.06 -10.29
C ARG A 25 17.53 -7.08 -9.85
N VAL A 26 16.59 -6.73 -10.73
CA VAL A 26 15.46 -5.85 -10.37
C VAL A 26 14.62 -6.47 -9.25
N ARG A 27 14.32 -7.78 -9.31
CA ARG A 27 13.59 -8.45 -8.22
C ARG A 27 14.36 -8.42 -6.90
N ALA A 28 15.69 -8.59 -6.93
CA ALA A 28 16.52 -8.46 -5.74
C ALA A 28 16.47 -7.03 -5.18
N TRP A 29 16.52 -6.01 -6.04
CA TRP A 29 16.33 -4.62 -5.61
C TRP A 29 14.95 -4.37 -4.99
N MET A 30 13.88 -4.92 -5.57
CA MET A 30 12.53 -4.80 -4.99
C MET A 30 12.47 -5.42 -3.59
N ALA A 31 13.11 -6.59 -3.37
CA ALA A 31 13.18 -7.20 -2.05
C ALA A 31 13.93 -6.33 -1.02
N VAL A 32 15.03 -5.67 -1.43
CA VAL A 32 15.75 -4.72 -0.56
C VAL A 32 14.86 -3.53 -0.17
N ILE A 33 14.12 -2.98 -1.14
CA ILE A 33 13.22 -1.85 -0.93
C ILE A 33 12.04 -2.24 -0.03
N GLU A 34 11.39 -3.37 -0.31
CA GLU A 34 10.27 -3.88 0.49
C GLU A 34 10.68 -4.18 1.93
N ALA A 35 11.87 -4.78 2.13
CA ALA A 35 12.41 -5.03 3.46
C ALA A 35 12.68 -3.75 4.26
N ALA A 36 13.03 -2.64 3.59
CA ALA A 36 13.23 -1.35 4.27
C ALA A 36 11.91 -0.75 4.78
N GLY A 37 10.78 -1.03 4.14
CA GLY A 37 9.46 -0.56 4.58
C GLY A 37 9.41 0.96 4.76
N GLN A 38 9.08 1.43 5.96
CA GLN A 38 9.06 2.87 6.30
C GLN A 38 10.45 3.52 6.29
N ALA A 39 11.52 2.73 6.40
CA ALA A 39 12.90 3.18 6.30
C ALA A 39 13.42 3.21 4.85
N ILE A 40 12.53 3.32 3.86
CA ILE A 40 12.87 3.35 2.42
C ILE A 40 13.91 4.42 2.07
N GLY A 41 14.01 5.50 2.86
CA GLY A 41 15.05 6.53 2.71
C GLY A 41 16.48 6.02 2.99
N GLU A 42 16.64 4.95 3.78
CA GLU A 42 17.95 4.34 4.05
C GLU A 42 18.52 3.59 2.83
N VAL A 43 17.66 3.24 1.87
CA VAL A 43 18.03 2.49 0.65
C VAL A 43 17.89 3.36 -0.61
N ASP A 44 17.96 4.69 -0.46
CA ASP A 44 17.83 5.64 -1.56
C ASP A 44 18.77 5.36 -2.74
N ALA A 45 20.00 4.96 -2.39
CA ALA A 45 21.04 4.61 -3.33
C ALA A 45 20.81 3.29 -4.07
N VAL A 46 19.65 2.64 -3.98
CA VAL A 46 19.26 1.45 -4.77
C VAL A 46 18.49 1.83 -6.03
N PHE A 47 17.74 2.94 -6.01
CA PHE A 47 16.84 3.30 -7.12
C PHE A 47 17.56 3.54 -8.45
N PRO A 48 18.69 4.27 -8.52
CA PRO A 48 19.42 4.44 -9.77
C PRO A 48 19.90 3.11 -10.40
N GLN A 49 20.30 2.15 -9.57
CA GLN A 49 20.78 0.83 -9.97
C GLN A 49 19.62 -0.04 -10.46
N ALA A 50 18.48 0.00 -9.75
CA ALA A 50 17.27 -0.70 -10.19
C ALA A 50 16.76 -0.17 -11.54
N LEU A 51 16.82 1.15 -11.77
CA LEU A 51 16.51 1.75 -13.07
C LEU A 51 17.50 1.33 -14.16
N ALA A 52 18.81 1.36 -13.87
CA ALA A 52 19.84 0.93 -14.81
C ALA A 52 19.67 -0.56 -15.18
N ASP A 53 19.34 -1.41 -14.21
CA ASP A 53 19.08 -2.83 -14.43
C ASP A 53 17.76 -3.09 -15.16
N ALA A 54 16.74 -2.26 -14.96
CA ALA A 54 15.49 -2.37 -15.71
C ALA A 54 15.68 -2.05 -17.21
N GLY A 55 16.62 -1.16 -17.54
CA GLY A 55 16.86 -0.72 -18.92
C GLY A 55 15.58 -0.19 -19.56
N ASP A 56 15.25 -0.67 -20.75
CA ASP A 56 14.04 -0.29 -21.48
C ASP A 56 12.87 -1.29 -21.28
N ASP A 57 12.99 -2.29 -20.41
CA ASP A 57 11.92 -3.27 -20.18
C ASP A 57 10.75 -2.60 -19.44
N PRO A 58 9.57 -2.45 -20.08
CA PRO A 58 8.45 -1.75 -19.46
C PRO A 58 7.91 -2.47 -18.22
N ARG A 59 8.04 -3.79 -18.13
CA ARG A 59 7.62 -4.54 -16.94
C ARG A 59 8.50 -4.22 -15.74
N LEU A 60 9.81 -4.20 -15.95
CA LEU A 60 10.78 -3.92 -14.89
C LEU A 60 10.73 -2.45 -14.47
N LEU A 61 10.67 -1.53 -15.43
CA LEU A 61 10.50 -0.11 -15.15
C LEU A 61 9.23 0.17 -14.35
N ALA A 62 8.11 -0.50 -14.66
CA ALA A 62 6.87 -0.31 -13.92
C ALA A 62 7.02 -0.61 -12.42
N LEU A 63 7.75 -1.68 -12.07
CA LEU A 63 8.01 -2.03 -10.67
C LEU A 63 8.84 -0.94 -9.97
N VAL A 64 9.91 -0.47 -10.61
CA VAL A 64 10.80 0.55 -10.03
C VAL A 64 10.07 1.88 -9.86
N HIS A 65 9.31 2.32 -10.87
CA HIS A 65 8.51 3.55 -10.78
C HIS A 65 7.39 3.47 -9.73
N TYR A 66 6.80 2.28 -9.53
CA TYR A 66 5.86 2.08 -8.43
C TYR A 66 6.52 2.29 -7.07
N GLN A 67 7.75 1.82 -6.87
CA GLN A 67 8.51 2.07 -5.64
C GLN A 67 8.97 3.53 -5.50
N LEU A 68 9.32 4.20 -6.61
CA LEU A 68 9.62 5.65 -6.60
C LEU A 68 8.41 6.48 -6.17
N ALA A 69 7.19 6.04 -6.50
CA ALA A 69 5.97 6.68 -6.02
C ALA A 69 5.88 6.62 -4.48
N TRP A 70 6.11 5.44 -3.89
CA TRP A 70 6.15 5.26 -2.43
C TRP A 70 7.25 6.07 -1.77
N ARG A 71 8.45 6.07 -2.34
CA ARG A 71 9.59 6.87 -1.86
C ARG A 71 9.24 8.37 -1.82
N SER A 72 8.64 8.90 -2.89
CA SER A 72 8.24 10.31 -2.98
C SER A 72 7.28 10.69 -1.84
N LEU A 73 6.34 9.80 -1.52
CA LEU A 73 5.42 9.98 -0.41
C LEU A 73 6.12 9.86 0.96
N VAL A 74 6.80 8.76 1.22
CA VAL A 74 7.31 8.41 2.57
C VAL A 74 8.50 9.28 2.97
N VAL A 75 9.41 9.58 2.03
CA VAL A 75 10.64 10.31 2.31
C VAL A 75 10.46 11.81 2.12
N GLN A 76 9.76 12.20 1.05
CA GLN A 76 9.70 13.61 0.62
C GLN A 76 8.37 14.28 0.98
N GLY A 77 7.33 13.51 1.32
CA GLY A 77 5.97 14.03 1.48
C GLY A 77 5.38 14.59 0.18
N ASP A 78 5.96 14.25 -0.97
CA ASP A 78 5.60 14.82 -2.27
C ASP A 78 4.55 13.95 -2.97
N PHE A 79 3.28 14.28 -2.71
CA PHE A 79 2.15 13.61 -3.33
C PHE A 79 2.05 13.88 -4.84
N ALA A 80 2.54 15.02 -5.33
CA ALA A 80 2.47 15.37 -6.74
C ALA A 80 3.43 14.49 -7.55
N GLN A 81 4.69 14.39 -7.10
CA GLN A 81 5.67 13.48 -7.68
C GLN A 81 5.22 12.03 -7.55
N GLY A 82 4.76 11.62 -6.36
CA GLY A 82 4.28 10.26 -6.15
C GLY A 82 3.13 9.87 -7.09
N ARG A 83 2.20 10.79 -7.37
CA ARG A 83 1.13 10.60 -8.34
C ARG A 83 1.68 10.42 -9.76
N GLU A 84 2.65 11.22 -10.17
CA GLU A 84 3.24 11.14 -11.52
C GLU A 84 4.00 9.84 -11.75
N GLU A 85 4.80 9.42 -10.77
CA GLU A 85 5.51 8.14 -10.77
C GLU A 85 4.54 6.96 -10.85
N ALA A 86 3.48 6.97 -10.04
CA ALA A 86 2.44 5.94 -10.07
C ALA A 86 1.68 5.92 -11.41
N ALA A 87 1.35 7.08 -11.96
CA ALA A 87 0.72 7.16 -13.26
C ALA A 87 1.65 6.62 -14.37
N HIS A 88 2.96 6.86 -14.26
CA HIS A 88 3.94 6.33 -15.20
C HIS A 88 4.09 4.81 -15.09
N ALA A 89 4.22 4.29 -13.87
CA ALA A 89 4.24 2.86 -13.57
C ALA A 89 3.00 2.14 -14.13
N ALA A 90 1.80 2.70 -13.93
CA ALA A 90 0.57 2.14 -14.46
C ALA A 90 0.59 2.05 -16.00
N ARG A 91 1.08 3.08 -16.71
CA ARG A 91 1.19 3.05 -18.18
C ARG A 91 2.19 1.99 -18.67
N LEU A 92 3.32 1.84 -17.98
CA LEU A 92 4.33 0.84 -18.30
C LEU A 92 3.82 -0.58 -18.06
N ALA A 93 3.20 -0.82 -16.92
CA ALA A 93 2.60 -2.10 -16.55
C ALA A 93 1.51 -2.52 -17.53
N ALA A 94 0.62 -1.60 -17.91
CA ALA A 94 -0.41 -1.85 -18.93
C ALA A 94 0.19 -2.27 -20.28
N ARG A 95 1.25 -1.58 -20.74
CA ARG A 95 1.97 -1.94 -21.98
C ARG A 95 2.63 -3.32 -21.90
N ALA A 96 3.11 -3.70 -20.72
CA ALA A 96 3.75 -4.99 -20.46
C ALA A 96 2.76 -6.13 -20.14
N GLY A 97 1.46 -5.85 -20.08
CA GLY A 97 0.43 -6.81 -19.66
C GLY A 97 0.54 -7.25 -18.19
N ASP A 98 1.20 -6.45 -17.34
CA ASP A 98 1.32 -6.74 -15.91
C ASP A 98 0.17 -6.10 -15.12
N ARG A 99 -0.93 -6.83 -15.02
CA ARG A 99 -2.16 -6.32 -14.42
C ARG A 99 -2.03 -6.01 -12.93
N SER A 100 -1.23 -6.77 -12.17
CA SER A 100 -1.06 -6.50 -10.73
C SER A 100 -0.38 -5.17 -10.48
N THR A 101 0.74 -4.92 -11.16
CA THR A 101 1.48 -3.67 -11.00
C THR A 101 0.65 -2.48 -11.50
N GLU A 102 -0.09 -2.66 -12.60
CA GLU A 102 -1.01 -1.62 -13.08
C GLU A 102 -2.06 -1.26 -12.04
N LEU A 103 -2.72 -2.26 -11.43
CA LEU A 103 -3.77 -2.04 -10.44
C LEU A 103 -3.23 -1.39 -9.16
N LEU A 104 -2.07 -1.82 -8.66
CA LEU A 104 -1.43 -1.21 -7.50
C LEU A 104 -0.98 0.23 -7.78
N ALA A 105 -0.44 0.49 -8.96
CA ALA A 105 -0.02 1.83 -9.37
C ALA A 105 -1.21 2.78 -9.57
N LEU A 106 -2.30 2.33 -10.20
CA LEU A 106 -3.54 3.10 -10.29
C LEU A 106 -4.16 3.36 -8.91
N ALA A 107 -4.12 2.37 -8.02
CA ALA A 107 -4.61 2.53 -6.65
C ALA A 107 -3.78 3.56 -5.86
N PHE A 108 -2.44 3.55 -6.02
CA PHE A 108 -1.57 4.56 -5.43
C PHE A 108 -1.86 5.96 -6.01
N GLN A 109 -1.94 6.08 -7.35
CA GLN A 109 -2.27 7.34 -8.01
C GLN A 109 -3.59 7.92 -7.47
N ALA A 110 -4.64 7.10 -7.40
CA ALA A 110 -5.93 7.48 -6.84
C ALA A 110 -5.84 7.93 -5.38
N GLN A 111 -4.99 7.29 -4.58
CA GLN A 111 -4.79 7.64 -3.17
C GLN A 111 -4.09 8.98 -3.03
N ALA A 112 -3.03 9.24 -3.80
CA ALA A 112 -2.36 10.53 -3.83
C ALA A 112 -3.33 11.63 -4.30
N GLU A 113 -4.10 11.38 -5.36
CA GLU A 113 -5.13 12.31 -5.85
C GLU A 113 -6.19 12.62 -4.79
N THR A 114 -6.64 11.60 -4.05
CA THR A 114 -7.62 11.77 -2.96
C THR A 114 -7.06 12.65 -1.85
N LEU A 115 -5.82 12.39 -1.40
CA LEU A 115 -5.18 13.16 -0.33
C LEU A 115 -4.87 14.60 -0.73
N MET A 116 -4.64 14.86 -2.02
CA MET A 116 -4.47 16.21 -2.56
C MET A 116 -5.78 16.95 -2.84
N GLY A 117 -6.95 16.31 -2.69
CA GLY A 117 -8.23 16.87 -3.14
C GLY A 117 -8.31 17.06 -4.66
N HIS A 118 -7.52 16.28 -5.42
CA HIS A 118 -7.41 16.41 -6.86
C HIS A 118 -8.68 15.87 -7.56
N PRO A 119 -9.27 16.60 -8.53
CA PRO A 119 -10.53 16.22 -9.17
C PRO A 119 -10.44 14.93 -10.00
N GLY A 120 -9.24 14.46 -10.31
CA GLY A 120 -8.99 13.20 -11.02
C GLY A 120 -9.27 11.93 -10.19
N ALA A 121 -9.32 12.01 -8.86
CA ALA A 121 -9.41 10.83 -7.99
C ALA A 121 -10.57 9.88 -8.37
N PRO A 122 -11.83 10.35 -8.60
CA PRO A 122 -12.92 9.45 -8.95
C PRO A 122 -12.68 8.69 -10.26
N ALA A 123 -12.11 9.34 -11.28
CA ALA A 123 -11.83 8.73 -12.57
C ALA A 123 -10.71 7.68 -12.47
N THR A 124 -9.66 7.97 -11.70
CA THR A 124 -8.57 7.01 -11.47
C THR A 124 -9.04 5.80 -10.66
N ILE A 125 -9.87 6.01 -9.62
CA ILE A 125 -10.50 4.92 -8.85
C ILE A 125 -11.36 4.05 -9.76
N GLN A 126 -12.18 4.65 -10.61
CA GLN A 126 -13.00 3.90 -11.56
C GLN A 126 -12.14 3.04 -12.48
N ARG A 127 -11.03 3.58 -13.02
CA ARG A 127 -10.07 2.82 -13.84
C ARG A 127 -9.42 1.68 -13.06
N ALA A 128 -9.03 1.90 -11.80
CA ALA A 128 -8.46 0.86 -10.94
C ALA A 128 -9.44 -0.28 -10.65
N LEU A 129 -10.74 -0.01 -10.63
CA LEU A 129 -11.79 -1.00 -10.39
C LEU A 129 -12.30 -1.69 -11.67
N GLN A 130 -11.84 -1.28 -12.85
CA GLN A 130 -12.26 -1.91 -14.10
C GLN A 130 -11.77 -3.36 -14.18
N GLU A 131 -12.62 -4.24 -14.69
CA GLU A 131 -12.24 -5.62 -14.98
C GLU A 131 -11.31 -5.71 -16.21
N PRO A 132 -10.41 -6.72 -16.28
CA PRO A 132 -10.22 -7.77 -15.29
C PRO A 132 -9.43 -7.29 -14.06
N GLN A 133 -9.82 -7.73 -12.86
CA GLN A 133 -9.02 -7.61 -11.66
C GLN A 133 -7.97 -8.75 -11.57
N ASP A 134 -6.84 -8.51 -10.91
CA ASP A 134 -5.90 -9.59 -10.56
C ASP A 134 -6.23 -10.09 -9.14
N PRO A 135 -6.58 -11.38 -8.98
CA PRO A 135 -6.93 -11.94 -7.67
C PRO A 135 -5.88 -11.71 -6.59
N ARG A 136 -4.59 -11.61 -6.92
CA ARG A 136 -3.50 -11.43 -5.95
C ARG A 136 -3.56 -10.06 -5.25
N VAL A 137 -4.09 -9.04 -5.93
CA VAL A 137 -4.12 -7.66 -5.42
C VAL A 137 -5.52 -7.09 -5.22
N ALA A 138 -6.56 -7.81 -5.65
CA ALA A 138 -7.95 -7.34 -5.61
C ALA A 138 -8.43 -6.91 -4.21
N CYS A 139 -8.00 -7.62 -3.16
CA CYS A 139 -8.29 -7.29 -1.75
C CYS A 139 -7.04 -6.86 -0.98
N HIS A 140 -5.98 -6.43 -1.66
CA HIS A 140 -4.79 -5.91 -0.99
C HIS A 140 -5.08 -4.54 -0.38
N HIS A 141 -4.52 -4.24 0.80
CA HIS A 141 -4.71 -2.95 1.48
C HIS A 141 -4.14 -1.74 0.72
N ASN A 142 -3.30 -1.96 -0.29
CA ASN A 142 -2.83 -0.95 -1.26
C ASN A 142 -3.55 -1.03 -2.61
N GLY A 143 -4.54 -1.91 -2.77
CA GLY A 143 -5.29 -2.13 -4.01
C GLY A 143 -6.48 -1.17 -4.18
N ALA A 144 -7.14 -1.29 -5.34
CA ALA A 144 -8.21 -0.39 -5.79
C ALA A 144 -9.38 -0.26 -4.78
N GLY A 145 -9.77 -1.36 -4.12
CA GLY A 145 -10.84 -1.34 -3.11
C GLY A 145 -10.49 -0.47 -1.90
N SER A 146 -9.23 -0.48 -1.47
CA SER A 146 -8.73 0.38 -0.38
C SER A 146 -8.71 1.85 -0.80
N SER A 147 -8.27 2.17 -2.01
CA SER A 147 -8.29 3.55 -2.51
C SER A 147 -9.71 4.09 -2.66
N ARG A 148 -10.67 3.26 -3.13
CA ARG A 148 -12.09 3.61 -3.11
C ARG A 148 -12.59 3.88 -1.70
N PHE A 149 -12.25 3.01 -0.74
CA PHE A 149 -12.63 3.19 0.65
C PHE A 149 -12.16 4.55 1.19
N ARG A 150 -10.88 4.90 1.01
CA ARG A 150 -10.34 6.17 1.51
C ARG A 150 -11.05 7.38 0.89
N TRP A 151 -11.33 7.33 -0.40
CA TRP A 151 -12.12 8.37 -1.07
C TRP A 151 -13.53 8.51 -0.50
N LEU A 152 -14.20 7.39 -0.18
CA LEU A 152 -15.53 7.41 0.45
C LEU A 152 -15.50 8.06 1.84
N VAL A 153 -14.51 7.74 2.68
CA VAL A 153 -14.34 8.37 3.99
C VAL A 153 -14.11 9.88 3.85
N MET A 154 -13.17 10.29 2.98
CA MET A 154 -12.85 11.71 2.77
C MET A 154 -13.97 12.51 2.09
N SER A 155 -14.91 11.82 1.44
CA SER A 155 -16.10 12.43 0.84
C SER A 155 -17.35 12.33 1.75
N ASP A 156 -17.17 11.99 3.03
CA ASP A 156 -18.24 11.83 4.03
C ASP A 156 -19.33 10.80 3.64
N ARG A 157 -18.96 9.78 2.85
CA ARG A 157 -19.85 8.69 2.43
C ARG A 157 -19.69 7.46 3.35
N LEU A 158 -19.83 7.68 4.65
CA LEU A 158 -19.45 6.73 5.70
C LEU A 158 -20.19 5.39 5.63
N ALA A 159 -21.47 5.36 5.25
CA ALA A 159 -22.23 4.11 5.11
C ALA A 159 -21.68 3.20 3.98
N GLU A 160 -21.26 3.80 2.86
CA GLU A 160 -20.65 3.08 1.75
C GLU A 160 -19.21 2.68 2.06
N ALA A 161 -18.47 3.54 2.78
CA ALA A 161 -17.15 3.23 3.28
C ALA A 161 -17.19 1.99 4.19
N ARG A 162 -18.13 1.96 5.15
CA ARG A 162 -18.37 0.82 6.06
C ARG A 162 -18.67 -0.46 5.29
N THR A 163 -19.57 -0.39 4.31
CA THR A 163 -19.91 -1.56 3.47
C THR A 163 -18.69 -2.07 2.71
N THR A 164 -17.91 -1.16 2.15
CA THR A 164 -16.71 -1.47 1.36
C THR A 164 -15.63 -2.13 2.23
N VAL A 165 -15.27 -1.52 3.36
CA VAL A 165 -14.23 -2.04 4.25
C VAL A 165 -14.63 -3.37 4.92
N THR A 166 -15.91 -3.55 5.25
CA THR A 166 -16.42 -4.81 5.81
C THR A 166 -16.30 -5.96 4.81
N ALA A 167 -16.63 -5.70 3.53
CA ALA A 167 -16.48 -6.71 2.48
C ALA A 167 -15.01 -7.09 2.25
N LEU A 168 -14.11 -6.09 2.23
CA LEU A 168 -12.68 -6.32 2.10
C LEU A 168 -12.09 -7.08 3.30
N LEU A 169 -12.48 -6.71 4.52
CA LEU A 169 -12.09 -7.39 5.76
C LEU A 169 -12.49 -8.86 5.74
N ARG A 170 -13.72 -9.16 5.33
CA ARG A 170 -14.20 -10.55 5.19
C ARG A 170 -13.36 -11.32 4.19
N GLU A 171 -13.00 -10.69 3.07
CA GLU A 171 -12.25 -11.37 2.01
C GLU A 171 -10.80 -11.65 2.39
N VAL A 172 -10.11 -10.71 3.06
CA VAL A 172 -8.73 -10.95 3.52
C VAL A 172 -8.67 -12.02 4.61
N ARG A 173 -9.66 -12.06 5.50
CA ARG A 173 -9.80 -13.14 6.51
C ARG A 173 -9.95 -14.50 5.85
N ARG A 174 -10.82 -14.59 4.83
CA ARG A 174 -11.03 -15.81 4.05
C ARG A 174 -9.75 -16.30 3.38
N ARG A 175 -8.85 -15.39 3.02
CA ARG A 175 -7.58 -15.68 2.34
C ARG A 175 -6.36 -15.76 3.26
N GLY A 176 -6.52 -15.49 4.56
CA GLY A 176 -5.41 -15.45 5.51
C GLY A 176 -4.40 -14.32 5.25
N MET A 177 -4.82 -13.19 4.69
CA MET A 177 -3.93 -12.05 4.38
C MET A 177 -3.76 -11.14 5.60
N ALA A 178 -2.95 -11.58 6.57
CA ALA A 178 -2.80 -10.96 7.90
C ALA A 178 -2.51 -9.45 7.86
N GLU A 179 -1.58 -9.00 7.01
CA GLU A 179 -1.26 -7.57 6.90
C GLU A 179 -2.46 -6.74 6.43
N SER A 180 -3.16 -7.22 5.39
CA SER A 180 -4.33 -6.51 4.90
C SER A 180 -5.49 -6.57 5.91
N GLU A 181 -5.59 -7.64 6.70
CA GLU A 181 -6.55 -7.73 7.82
C GLU A 181 -6.31 -6.67 8.88
N VAL A 182 -5.06 -6.48 9.33
CA VAL A 182 -4.68 -5.40 10.26
C VAL A 182 -5.13 -4.04 9.71
N HIS A 183 -4.83 -3.76 8.43
CA HIS A 183 -5.22 -2.49 7.83
C HIS A 183 -6.73 -2.31 7.71
N TYR A 184 -7.49 -3.36 7.37
CA TYR A 184 -8.95 -3.25 7.23
C TYR A 184 -9.68 -3.17 8.58
N LEU A 185 -9.15 -3.78 9.65
CA LEU A 185 -9.64 -3.56 11.01
C LEU A 185 -9.48 -2.09 11.42
N ARG A 186 -8.29 -1.52 11.16
CA ARG A 186 -8.01 -0.10 11.42
C ARG A 186 -8.93 0.83 10.61
N PHE A 187 -9.14 0.54 9.34
CA PHE A 187 -10.05 1.31 8.48
C PHE A 187 -11.52 1.21 8.91
N LEU A 188 -11.96 0.04 9.39
CA LEU A 188 -13.29 -0.08 9.97
C LEU A 188 -13.38 0.76 11.25
N ALA A 189 -12.37 0.71 12.12
CA ALA A 189 -12.33 1.55 13.33
C ALA A 189 -12.41 3.06 13.00
N GLU A 190 -11.67 3.52 12.00
CA GLU A 190 -11.73 4.89 11.48
C GLU A 190 -13.15 5.27 11.02
N THR A 191 -13.83 4.37 10.30
CA THR A 191 -15.19 4.60 9.83
C THR A 191 -16.19 4.69 10.99
N GLU A 192 -16.07 3.81 12.00
CA GLU A 192 -16.90 3.86 13.21
C GLU A 192 -16.68 5.15 13.98
N LEU A 193 -15.43 5.59 14.10
CA LEU A 193 -15.07 6.82 14.78
C LEU A 193 -15.71 8.04 14.10
N HIS A 194 -15.58 8.15 12.77
CA HIS A 194 -16.22 9.22 12.00
C HIS A 194 -17.75 9.17 12.06
N SER A 195 -18.33 7.99 12.28
CA SER A 195 -19.77 7.81 12.45
C SER A 195 -20.25 8.06 13.89
N GLY A 196 -19.36 8.43 14.81
CA GLY A 196 -19.69 8.68 16.22
C GLY A 196 -19.86 7.42 17.09
N HIS A 197 -19.50 6.23 16.56
CA HIS A 197 -19.56 4.97 17.29
C HIS A 197 -18.24 4.71 18.06
N CYS A 198 -17.87 5.62 18.97
CA CYS A 198 -16.55 5.62 19.61
C CYS A 198 -16.20 4.31 20.34
N GLY A 199 -17.15 3.70 21.05
CA GLY A 199 -16.92 2.42 21.74
C GLY A 199 -16.55 1.29 20.76
N ARG A 200 -17.23 1.22 19.62
CA ARG A 200 -16.91 0.23 18.57
C ARG A 200 -15.57 0.52 17.90
N ALA A 201 -15.26 1.79 17.66
CA ALA A 201 -13.97 2.21 17.14
C ALA A 201 -12.81 1.79 18.06
N LEU A 202 -13.01 1.91 19.38
CA LEU A 202 -12.02 1.53 20.38
C LEU A 202 -11.76 0.02 20.40
N GLU A 203 -12.81 -0.81 20.41
CA GLU A 203 -12.70 -2.27 20.32
C GLU A 203 -11.90 -2.70 19.08
N LEU A 204 -12.27 -2.18 17.92
CA LEU A 204 -11.63 -2.52 16.64
C LEU A 204 -10.16 -2.06 16.58
N SER A 205 -9.85 -0.90 17.16
CA SER A 205 -8.47 -0.40 17.21
C SER A 205 -7.59 -1.28 18.09
N ARG A 206 -8.11 -1.76 19.23
CA ARG A 206 -7.42 -2.71 20.10
C ARG A 206 -7.24 -4.08 19.43
N GLU A 207 -8.25 -4.58 18.73
CA GLU A 207 -8.17 -5.81 17.93
C GLU A 207 -7.09 -5.69 16.85
N SER A 208 -7.10 -4.59 16.08
CA SER A 208 -6.10 -4.31 15.05
C SER A 208 -4.67 -4.26 15.61
N LEU A 209 -4.46 -3.59 16.74
CA LEU A 209 -3.15 -3.45 17.36
C LEU A 209 -2.63 -4.77 17.94
N THR A 210 -3.52 -5.59 18.51
CA THR A 210 -3.17 -6.93 18.99
C THR A 210 -2.77 -7.83 17.83
N LEU A 211 -3.56 -7.84 16.75
CA LEU A 211 -3.24 -8.63 15.55
C LEU A 211 -1.91 -8.18 14.92
N ALA A 212 -1.62 -6.88 14.89
CA ALA A 212 -0.35 -6.38 14.37
C ALA A 212 0.85 -6.91 15.17
N ARG A 213 0.75 -6.92 16.50
CA ARG A 213 1.80 -7.47 17.40
C ARG A 213 2.01 -8.95 17.16
N ASP A 214 0.92 -9.72 17.15
CA ASP A 214 0.97 -11.17 17.02
C ASP A 214 1.55 -11.60 15.66
N ALA A 215 1.31 -10.80 14.62
CA ALA A 215 1.82 -11.03 13.27
C ALA A 215 3.18 -10.36 12.98
N GLY A 216 3.79 -9.66 13.95
CA GLY A 216 5.07 -8.96 13.76
C GLY A 216 5.02 -7.77 12.78
N ILE A 217 3.82 -7.24 12.51
CA ILE A 217 3.58 -6.09 11.62
C ILE A 217 3.79 -4.79 12.40
N GLY A 218 4.28 -3.75 11.71
CA GLY A 218 4.54 -2.44 12.33
C GLY A 218 3.32 -1.86 13.07
N GLU A 219 3.51 -1.52 14.34
CA GLU A 219 2.43 -1.08 15.23
C GLU A 219 2.04 0.40 15.04
N GLY A 220 2.88 1.23 14.40
CA GLY A 220 2.75 2.69 14.43
C GLY A 220 1.36 3.20 14.01
N ALA A 221 0.83 2.72 12.89
CA ALA A 221 -0.51 3.12 12.43
C ALA A 221 -1.64 2.61 13.34
N GLY A 222 -1.49 1.42 13.91
CA GLY A 222 -2.46 0.85 14.87
C GLY A 222 -2.44 1.59 16.20
N ALA A 223 -1.26 1.95 16.71
CA ALA A 223 -1.08 2.71 17.94
C ALA A 223 -1.66 4.12 17.83
N MET A 224 -1.41 4.81 16.71
CA MET A 224 -2.03 6.11 16.42
C MET A 224 -3.56 6.01 16.41
N GLN A 225 -4.13 5.01 15.72
CA GLN A 225 -5.58 4.85 15.66
C GLN A 225 -6.19 4.53 17.03
N ALA A 226 -5.54 3.66 17.81
CA ALA A 226 -5.98 3.35 19.16
C ALA A 226 -5.98 4.59 20.05
N ALA A 227 -4.93 5.41 19.99
CA ALA A 227 -4.87 6.68 20.72
C ALA A 227 -6.00 7.65 20.33
N LEU A 228 -6.33 7.76 19.03
CA LEU A 228 -7.46 8.57 18.56
C LEU A 228 -8.81 8.05 19.08
N ALA A 229 -9.01 6.73 19.08
CA ALA A 229 -10.22 6.11 19.59
C ALA A 229 -10.38 6.31 21.11
N GLU A 230 -9.29 6.14 21.88
CA GLU A 230 -9.27 6.43 23.32
C GLU A 230 -9.57 7.91 23.60
N ALA A 231 -9.00 8.83 22.82
CA ALA A 231 -9.27 10.26 23.00
C ALA A 231 -10.73 10.66 22.70
N ALA A 232 -11.42 9.91 21.85
CA ALA A 232 -12.80 10.21 21.43
C ALA A 232 -13.88 9.51 22.28
N GLY A 233 -13.54 8.42 22.98
CA GLY A 233 -14.53 7.65 23.75
C GLY A 233 -13.94 6.69 24.77
N GLY A 234 -12.68 6.88 25.16
CA GLY A 234 -12.13 6.29 26.38
C GLY A 234 -12.62 7.04 27.61
N ASP A 235 -12.61 6.34 28.75
CA ASP A 235 -12.96 6.89 30.07
C ASP A 235 -11.78 7.62 30.73
#